data_AF-A0A0B6D617-F1
#
_entry.id   AF-A0A0B6D617-F1
#
_cell.length_a   1.000
_cell.length_b   1.000
_cell.length_c   1.000
_cell.angle_alpha   90.00
_cell.angle_beta   90.00
_cell.angle_gamma   90.00
#
_symmetry.space_group_name_H-M   'P 1'
#
loop_
_entity.id
_entity.type
_entity.pdbx_description
1 polymer ?
#
loop_
_entity_poly.entity_id
_entity_poly.type
_entity_poly.pdbx_seq_one_letter_code
_entity_poly.pdbx_strand_id
1 'polypeptide(L)'
;MRAIKTIDQIAREKQRDVLFIQVKPNPLKSFEHYRNYKPWQEIKSWLEDNDIPHEICGPFFEDQIVIEGYCGDIYIDLPNDDSLAMIQKIDEYFNYTGERLDGKVRLCILSYDTAIKYAERDTAEFWDDI
;
A
#
# COMPACT_ATOMS: atom_id res chain seq x y z
N MET A 1 11.04 -7.80 -15.76
CA MET A 1 9.89 -7.19 -15.06
C MET A 1 10.06 -7.55 -13.59
N ARG A 2 10.21 -6.56 -12.69
CA ARG A 2 10.43 -6.81 -11.26
C ARG A 2 9.10 -7.25 -10.64
N ALA A 3 9.12 -8.30 -9.83
CA ALA A 3 7.95 -8.73 -9.07
C ALA A 3 7.53 -7.61 -8.10
N ILE A 4 6.23 -7.40 -7.95
CA ILE A 4 5.67 -6.46 -6.97
C ILE A 4 5.68 -7.19 -5.63
N LYS A 5 6.30 -6.57 -4.62
CA LYS A 5 6.32 -7.10 -3.25
C LYS A 5 5.01 -6.77 -2.54
N THR A 6 4.51 -7.67 -1.72
CA THR A 6 3.35 -7.36 -0.85
C THR A 6 3.78 -6.41 0.26
N ILE A 7 2.83 -5.65 0.82
CA ILE A 7 3.15 -4.68 1.86
C ILE A 7 3.70 -5.32 3.15
N ASP A 8 3.29 -6.54 3.48
CA ASP A 8 3.82 -7.30 4.61
C ASP A 8 5.25 -7.79 4.36
N GLN A 9 5.58 -8.20 3.13
CA GLN A 9 6.95 -8.51 2.74
C GLN A 9 7.85 -7.26 2.88
N ILE A 10 7.37 -6.11 2.42
CA ILE A 10 8.11 -4.83 2.56
C ILE A 10 8.33 -4.49 4.04
N ALA A 11 7.31 -4.66 4.89
CA ALA A 11 7.44 -4.43 6.34
C ALA A 11 8.51 -5.32 6.97
N ARG A 12 8.55 -6.61 6.58
CA ARG A 12 9.56 -7.56 7.05
C ARG A 12 10.97 -7.18 6.61
N GLU A 13 11.16 -6.79 5.35
CA GLU A 13 12.46 -6.36 4.83
C GLU A 13 12.98 -5.08 5.49
N LYS A 14 12.07 -4.13 5.76
CA LYS A 14 12.42 -2.85 6.40
C LYS A 14 12.53 -2.96 7.93
N GLN A 15 12.02 -4.05 8.51
CA GLN A 15 11.98 -4.31 9.95
C GLN A 15 11.31 -3.19 10.75
N ARG A 16 10.21 -2.66 10.21
CA ARG A 16 9.47 -1.53 10.79
C ARG A 16 8.04 -1.49 10.28
N ASP A 17 7.21 -0.72 10.98
CA ASP A 17 5.90 -0.36 10.48
C ASP A 17 6.01 0.36 9.14
N VAL A 18 5.06 0.05 8.26
CA VAL A 18 5.02 0.61 6.90
C VAL A 18 3.71 1.34 6.68
N LEU A 19 3.85 2.52 6.08
CA LEU A 19 2.74 3.33 5.64
C LEU A 19 2.46 3.02 4.17
N PHE A 20 1.20 2.86 3.81
CA PHE A 20 0.80 2.61 2.44
C PHE A 20 -0.58 3.19 2.15
N ILE A 21 -0.85 3.37 0.86
CA ILE A 21 -2.12 3.87 0.36
C ILE A 21 -2.82 2.70 -0.31
N GLN A 22 -3.95 2.30 0.26
CA GLN A 22 -4.85 1.36 -0.36
C GLN A 22 -5.73 2.08 -1.39
N VAL A 23 -5.77 1.55 -2.60
CA VAL A 23 -6.63 2.06 -3.68
C VAL A 23 -7.81 1.11 -3.82
N LYS A 24 -9.02 1.61 -3.60
CA LYS A 24 -10.23 0.79 -3.71
C LYS A 24 -10.56 0.53 -5.19
N PRO A 25 -11.06 -0.66 -5.54
CA PRO A 25 -11.45 -0.98 -6.90
C PRO A 25 -12.54 -0.03 -7.41
N ASN A 26 -12.53 0.25 -8.71
CA ASN A 26 -13.62 0.97 -9.34
C ASN A 26 -14.86 0.05 -9.42
N PRO A 27 -15.96 0.33 -8.70
CA PRO A 27 -17.11 -0.56 -8.66
C PRO A 27 -17.81 -0.70 -10.02
N LEU A 28 -17.64 0.28 -10.91
CA LEU A 28 -18.25 0.29 -12.24
C LEU A 28 -17.33 -0.31 -13.32
N LYS A 29 -16.04 -0.48 -13.01
CA LYS A 29 -15.02 -0.94 -13.95
C LYS A 29 -13.95 -1.76 -13.23
N SER A 30 -14.35 -2.84 -12.58
CA SER A 30 -13.47 -3.67 -11.75
C SER A 30 -12.27 -4.28 -12.50
N PHE A 31 -12.36 -4.40 -13.83
CA PHE A 31 -11.29 -4.92 -14.69
C PHE A 31 -10.43 -3.83 -15.36
N GLU A 32 -10.72 -2.55 -15.12
CA GLU A 32 -9.89 -1.46 -15.64
C GLU A 32 -8.53 -1.47 -14.95
N HIS A 33 -7.45 -1.46 -15.74
CA HIS A 33 -6.10 -1.43 -15.20
C HIS A 33 -5.93 -0.19 -14.32
N TYR A 34 -5.41 -0.36 -13.09
CA TYR A 34 -5.34 0.70 -12.08
C TYR A 34 -4.68 2.00 -12.56
N ARG A 35 -3.69 1.91 -13.46
CA ARG A 35 -3.04 3.09 -14.08
C ARG A 35 -3.97 4.01 -14.86
N ASN A 36 -5.13 3.52 -15.29
CA ASN A 36 -6.16 4.31 -15.96
C ASN A 36 -7.21 4.86 -14.98
N TYR A 37 -7.12 4.48 -13.70
CA TYR A 37 -8.04 4.91 -12.67
C TYR A 37 -7.64 6.29 -12.15
N LYS A 38 -8.51 7.29 -12.33
CA LYS A 38 -8.22 8.69 -11.96
C LYS A 38 -7.73 8.85 -10.52
N PRO A 39 -8.34 8.21 -9.49
CA PRO A 39 -7.83 8.32 -8.14
C PRO A 39 -6.39 7.84 -7.95
N TRP A 40 -6.01 6.77 -8.64
CA TRP A 40 -4.63 6.28 -8.64
C TRP A 40 -3.66 7.27 -9.28
N GLN A 41 -4.05 7.88 -10.41
CA GLN A 41 -3.26 8.90 -11.09
C GLN A 41 -3.07 10.14 -10.22
N GLU A 42 -4.15 10.62 -9.60
CA GLU A 42 -4.12 11.81 -8.74
C GLU A 42 -3.24 11.61 -7.51
N ILE A 43 -3.34 10.45 -6.83
CA ILE A 43 -2.49 10.19 -5.67
C ILE A 43 -1.02 10.02 -6.08
N LYS A 44 -0.76 9.34 -7.19
CA LYS A 44 0.61 9.17 -7.69
C LYS A 44 1.23 10.52 -8.05
N SER A 45 0.53 11.36 -8.82
CA SER A 45 1.01 12.71 -9.15
C SER A 45 1.26 13.53 -7.88
N TRP A 46 0.38 13.46 -6.89
CA TRP A 46 0.58 14.18 -5.64
C TRP A 46 1.84 13.72 -4.90
N LEU A 47 2.13 12.41 -4.84
CA LEU A 47 3.37 11.90 -4.24
C LEU A 47 4.61 12.39 -4.99
N GLU A 48 4.57 12.36 -6.33
CA GLU A 48 5.66 12.82 -7.21
C GLU A 48 5.91 14.33 -7.08
N ASP A 49 4.85 15.15 -7.11
CA ASP A 49 4.94 16.62 -7.00
C ASP A 49 5.45 17.10 -5.63
N ASN A 50 5.42 16.21 -4.61
CA ASN A 50 5.85 16.52 -3.25
C ASN A 50 7.13 15.78 -2.85
N ASP A 51 7.82 15.15 -3.81
CA ASP A 51 9.05 14.39 -3.60
C ASP A 51 8.94 13.31 -2.51
N ILE A 52 7.77 12.69 -2.38
CA ILE A 52 7.51 11.64 -1.38
C ILE A 52 7.99 10.29 -1.96
N PRO A 53 8.98 9.63 -1.36
CA PRO A 53 9.46 8.32 -1.82
C PRO A 53 8.35 7.27 -1.74
N HIS A 54 8.10 6.58 -2.85
CA HIS A 54 7.04 5.59 -2.94
C HIS A 54 7.34 4.49 -3.97
N GLU A 55 6.75 3.31 -3.75
CA GLU A 55 6.78 2.19 -4.69
C GLU A 55 5.41 1.52 -4.76
N ILE A 56 5.09 0.88 -5.87
CA ILE A 56 3.89 0.03 -5.94
C ILE A 56 4.09 -1.23 -5.09
N CYS A 57 3.07 -1.65 -4.35
CA CYS A 57 3.09 -2.86 -3.52
C CYS A 57 1.81 -3.67 -3.70
N GLY A 58 1.88 -4.97 -3.43
CA GLY A 58 0.71 -5.86 -3.38
C GLY A 58 -0.06 -5.70 -2.07
N PRO A 59 -1.36 -6.04 -2.06
CA PRO A 59 -2.18 -5.98 -0.85
C PRO A 59 -1.75 -7.06 0.14
N PHE A 60 -2.16 -6.88 1.41
CA PHE A 60 -2.01 -7.87 2.46
C PHE A 60 -3.34 -8.03 3.20
N PHE A 61 -3.73 -9.28 3.43
CA PHE A 61 -4.87 -9.65 4.25
C PHE A 61 -4.42 -10.74 5.24
N GLU A 62 -4.77 -10.57 6.51
CA GLU A 62 -4.36 -11.49 7.57
C GLU A 62 -4.93 -12.90 7.34
N ASP A 63 -6.20 -12.98 6.97
CA ASP A 63 -6.98 -14.21 6.87
C ASP A 63 -7.06 -14.80 5.46
N GLN A 64 -6.54 -14.09 4.44
CA GLN A 64 -6.78 -14.41 3.04
C GLN A 64 -5.54 -14.23 2.17
N ILE A 65 -5.43 -15.08 1.15
CA ILE A 65 -4.50 -14.88 0.03
C ILE A 65 -5.33 -14.36 -1.14
N VAL A 66 -4.97 -13.18 -1.63
CA VAL A 66 -5.67 -12.54 -2.74
C VAL A 66 -4.73 -12.45 -3.93
N ILE A 67 -5.00 -13.28 -4.94
CA ILE A 67 -4.20 -13.37 -6.18
C ILE A 67 -4.78 -12.46 -7.28
N GLU A 68 -6.06 -12.07 -7.18
CA GLU A 68 -6.76 -11.21 -8.15
C GLU A 68 -7.18 -9.86 -7.54
N GLY A 69 -7.39 -8.84 -8.37
CA GLY A 69 -7.95 -7.56 -7.91
C GLY A 69 -6.91 -6.54 -7.44
N TYR A 70 -5.65 -6.63 -7.91
CA TYR A 70 -4.63 -5.63 -7.61
C TYR A 70 -5.03 -4.24 -8.14
N CYS A 71 -5.33 -3.33 -7.22
CA CYS A 71 -5.80 -1.98 -7.53
C CYS A 71 -4.70 -0.91 -7.53
N GLY A 72 -3.43 -1.31 -7.48
CA GLY A 72 -2.32 -0.37 -7.55
C GLY A 72 -1.92 0.24 -6.21
N ASP A 73 -2.08 -0.47 -5.09
CA ASP A 73 -1.65 -0.03 -3.77
C ASP A 73 -0.20 0.47 -3.78
N ILE A 74 0.07 1.50 -2.99
CA ILE A 74 1.32 2.26 -3.01
C ILE A 74 1.94 2.28 -1.62
N TYR A 75 3.12 1.70 -1.48
CA TYR A 75 3.97 1.81 -0.31
C TYR A 75 4.65 3.19 -0.28
N ILE A 76 4.70 3.80 0.91
CA ILE A 76 5.43 5.04 1.16
C ILE A 76 6.75 4.69 1.87
N ASP A 77 7.89 4.95 1.23
CA ASP A 77 9.21 4.63 1.78
C ASP A 77 9.71 5.70 2.76
N LEU A 78 8.91 5.89 3.81
CA LEU A 78 9.22 6.72 4.97
C LEU A 78 8.96 5.91 6.25
N PRO A 79 9.76 6.09 7.31
CA PRO A 79 9.41 5.57 8.62
C PRO A 79 8.15 6.27 9.12
N ASN A 80 7.28 5.54 9.81
CA ASN A 80 6.08 6.09 10.43
C ASN A 80 6.48 6.84 11.71
N ASP A 81 6.94 8.07 11.55
CA ASP A 81 7.47 8.94 12.60
C ASP A 81 6.84 10.33 12.50
N ASP A 82 5.98 10.67 13.46
CA ASP A 82 5.22 11.91 13.51
C ASP A 82 6.09 13.17 13.63
N SER A 83 7.38 13.02 13.98
CA SER A 83 8.33 14.13 13.97
C SER A 83 8.78 14.53 12.56
N LEU A 84 8.54 13.68 11.57
CA LEU A 84 8.88 13.96 10.18
C LEU A 84 7.84 14.86 9.53
N ALA A 85 8.30 16.00 9.03
CA ALA A 85 7.46 16.94 8.28
C ALA A 85 6.77 16.30 7.07
N MET A 86 7.38 15.27 6.45
CA MET A 86 6.75 14.53 5.36
C MET A 86 5.56 13.68 5.83
N ILE A 87 5.64 13.05 7.00
CA ILE A 87 4.54 12.27 7.57
C ILE A 87 3.39 13.20 7.93
N GLN A 88 3.69 14.32 8.62
CA GLN A 88 2.68 15.34 8.92
C GLN A 88 1.97 15.86 7.67
N LYS A 89 2.71 16.09 6.58
CA LYS A 89 2.15 16.51 5.29
C LYS A 89 1.25 15.44 4.65
N ILE A 90 1.60 14.17 4.80
CA ILE A 90 0.76 13.04 4.34
C ILE A 90 -0.53 12.98 5.18
N ASP A 91 -0.44 13.12 6.49
CA ASP A 91 -1.60 13.10 7.38
C ASP A 91 -2.54 14.28 7.12
N GLU A 92 -1.99 15.49 6.97
CA GLU A 92 -2.74 16.69 6.57
C GLU A 92 -3.42 16.49 5.21
N TYR A 93 -2.73 15.84 4.28
CA TYR A 93 -3.33 15.46 3.01
C TYR A 93 -4.47 14.48 3.25
N PHE A 94 -4.28 13.33 3.89
CA PHE A 94 -5.36 12.34 4.05
C PHE A 94 -6.46 12.72 5.03
N ASN A 95 -6.32 13.82 5.78
CA ASN A 95 -7.26 14.36 6.77
C ASN A 95 -7.57 13.36 7.92
N TYR A 96 -8.39 13.79 8.88
CA TYR A 96 -8.73 12.99 10.07
C TYR A 96 -9.33 11.60 9.77
N THR A 97 -10.00 11.42 8.63
CA THR A 97 -10.60 10.14 8.26
C THR A 97 -9.60 9.13 7.69
N GLY A 98 -8.40 9.58 7.31
CA GLY A 98 -7.44 8.77 6.56
C GLY A 98 -7.92 8.45 5.14
N GLU A 99 -9.01 9.06 4.67
CA GLU A 99 -9.61 8.80 3.36
C GLU A 99 -9.62 10.05 2.47
N ARG A 100 -9.43 9.81 1.17
CA ARG A 100 -9.44 10.85 0.13
C ARG A 100 -10.18 10.40 -1.11
N LEU A 101 -10.50 11.37 -1.97
CA LEU A 101 -11.11 11.15 -3.28
C LEU A 101 -12.46 10.43 -3.19
N ASP A 102 -13.32 10.90 -2.27
CA ASP A 102 -14.60 10.28 -1.90
C ASP A 102 -14.45 8.84 -1.39
N GLY A 103 -13.43 8.60 -0.56
CA GLY A 103 -13.16 7.29 0.03
C GLY A 103 -12.57 6.28 -0.93
N LYS A 104 -12.14 6.68 -2.13
CA LYS A 104 -11.53 5.79 -3.13
C LYS A 104 -10.09 5.43 -2.81
N VAL A 105 -9.41 6.23 -1.99
CA VAL A 105 -8.08 5.93 -1.46
C VAL A 105 -8.07 6.08 0.05
N ARG A 106 -7.29 5.23 0.73
CA ARG A 106 -7.16 5.23 2.19
C ARG A 106 -5.69 5.11 2.59
N LEU A 107 -5.27 5.92 3.54
CA LEU A 107 -3.98 5.79 4.20
C LEU A 107 -4.06 4.70 5.27
N CYS A 108 -3.12 3.76 5.22
CA CYS A 108 -3.10 2.56 6.05
C CYS A 108 -1.70 2.37 6.64
N ILE A 109 -1.65 1.78 7.83
CA ILE A 109 -0.41 1.34 8.47
C ILE A 109 -0.50 -0.18 8.66
N LEU A 110 0.57 -0.89 8.28
CA LEU A 110 0.78 -2.27 8.69
C LEU A 110 1.92 -2.31 9.68
N SER A 111 1.66 -2.84 10.88
CA SER A 111 2.71 -2.99 11.88
C SER A 111 3.68 -4.11 11.53
N TYR A 112 4.94 -3.94 11.87
CA TYR A 112 5.95 -4.99 11.74
C TYR A 112 5.56 -6.24 12.55
N ASP A 113 5.03 -6.04 13.76
CA ASP A 113 4.57 -7.12 14.64
C ASP A 113 3.45 -7.97 14.01
N THR A 114 2.60 -7.37 13.18
CA THR A 114 1.62 -8.14 12.39
C THR A 114 2.32 -8.83 11.23
N ALA A 115 3.17 -8.14 10.48
CA ALA A 115 3.84 -8.67 9.30
C ALA A 115 4.72 -9.90 9.59
N ILE A 116 5.41 -9.94 10.74
CA ILE A 116 6.28 -11.07 11.11
C ILE A 116 5.53 -12.36 11.37
N LYS A 117 4.22 -12.30 11.69
CA LYS A 117 3.39 -13.49 11.92
C LYS A 117 3.14 -14.29 10.64
N TYR A 118 3.41 -13.68 9.48
CA TYR A 118 3.15 -14.22 8.15
C TYR A 118 4.43 -14.38 7.33
N ALA A 119 5.59 -14.49 8.00
CA ALA A 119 6.89 -14.63 7.34
C ALA A 119 7.00 -15.90 6.48
N GLU A 120 6.21 -16.94 6.79
CA GLU A 120 6.12 -18.15 5.98
C GLU A 120 5.67 -17.87 4.53
N ARG A 121 4.92 -16.79 4.30
CA ARG A 121 4.45 -16.39 2.95
C ARG A 121 5.57 -15.92 2.03
N ASP A 122 6.78 -15.69 2.54
CA ASP A 122 7.94 -15.36 1.71
C ASP A 122 8.62 -16.59 1.11
N THR A 123 8.26 -17.79 1.56
CA THR A 123 8.87 -19.06 1.12
C THR A 123 8.18 -19.57 -0.14
N ALA A 124 8.93 -20.25 -1.02
CA ALA A 124 8.35 -20.85 -2.22
C ALA A 124 7.41 -22.00 -1.84
N GLU A 125 7.77 -22.74 -0.79
CA GLU A 125 7.04 -23.86 -0.24
C GLU A 125 5.61 -23.48 0.17
N PHE A 126 5.41 -22.28 0.73
CA PHE A 126 4.08 -21.79 1.06
C PHE A 126 3.19 -21.66 -0.19
N TRP A 127 3.73 -21.23 -1.31
CA TRP A 127 2.97 -21.02 -2.55
C TRP A 127 2.78 -22.29 -3.37
N ASP A 128 3.63 -23.30 -3.19
CA ASP A 128 3.47 -24.61 -3.84
C ASP A 128 2.25 -25.39 -3.30
N ASP A 129 1.80 -25.06 -2.07
CA ASP A 129 0.70 -25.71 -1.37
C ASP A 129 -0.67 -24.98 -1.51
N ILE A 130 -0.74 -23.89 -2.29
CA ILE A 130 -1.94 -23.07 -2.56
C ILE A 130 -2.49 -23.34 -3.96
#